data_AF-A0A3N5YQ72-F1
#
_entry.id   AF-A0A3N5YQ72-F1
#
_cell.length_a   1.000
_cell.length_b   1.000
_cell.length_c   1.000
_cell.angle_alpha   90.00
_cell.angle_beta   90.00
_cell.angle_gamma   90.00
#
_symmetry.space_group_name_H-M   'P 1'
#
loop_
_entity.id
_entity.type
_entity.pdbx_description
1 polymer ?
#
loop_
_entity_poly.entity_id
_entity_poly.type
_entity_poly.pdbx_seq_one_letter_code
_entity_poly.pdbx_strand_id
1 'polypeptide(L)'
;MGDTIQLAAVITDSGGTVLAGVAPTWTSGDPSIAEVSPAGTVAIRAAGATTIVVRVGDVETQSHIVVVQRPAALQVDDTLLQVPEGDRGALGARVLDARGNPIVGADVTWSAPDPAVAKVEGADAVGVSAGRTSLVAMAGPLQASLPLEVTPVAGSITVLGGDGQRGPAGAELSVPVTAQIVSRSGRPIAGVVAGFQSTSHAASAQPAFDTSDARGIVKTV
;
A
#
# COMPACT_ATOMS: atom_id res chain seq x y z
N MET A 1 -15.11 16.71 17.47
CA MET A 1 -14.70 17.83 18.34
C MET A 1 -14.85 17.39 19.79
N GLY A 2 -14.03 17.83 20.75
CA GLY A 2 -14.55 17.99 22.12
C GLY A 2 -14.33 16.86 23.14
N ASP A 3 -13.10 16.38 23.31
CA ASP A 3 -12.70 16.02 24.67
C ASP A 3 -12.18 17.29 25.35
N THR A 4 -12.82 17.68 26.45
CA THR A 4 -12.39 18.80 27.28
C THR A 4 -12.01 18.30 28.66
N ILE A 5 -10.92 18.82 29.19
CA ILE A 5 -10.51 18.60 30.57
C ILE A 5 -10.67 19.93 31.30
N GLN A 6 -11.33 19.93 32.46
CA GLN A 6 -11.39 21.12 33.30
C GLN A 6 -10.23 21.09 34.29
N LEU A 7 -9.37 22.09 34.23
CA LEU A 7 -8.36 22.32 35.26
C LEU A 7 -8.92 23.24 36.35
N ALA A 8 -8.46 23.02 37.57
CA ALA A 8 -8.75 23.86 38.72
C ALA A 8 -7.45 24.16 39.46
N ALA A 9 -7.32 25.38 39.96
CA ALA A 9 -6.20 25.79 40.80
C ALA A 9 -6.75 26.22 42.16
N VAL A 10 -6.14 25.71 43.23
CA VAL A 10 -6.39 26.17 44.60
C VAL A 10 -5.23 27.06 44.99
N ILE A 11 -5.54 28.31 45.34
CA ILE A 11 -4.54 29.35 45.62
C ILE A 11 -4.52 29.59 47.12
N THR A 12 -3.35 29.43 47.74
CA THR A 12 -3.16 29.64 49.18
C THR A 12 -2.07 30.65 49.46
N ASP A 13 -2.15 31.33 50.60
CA ASP A 13 -1.04 32.11 51.13
C ASP A 13 0.08 31.21 51.73
N SER A 14 1.12 31.83 52.28
CA SER A 14 2.23 31.12 52.93
C SER A 14 1.81 30.37 54.20
N GLY A 15 0.66 30.68 54.78
CA GLY A 15 0.06 29.98 55.91
C GLY A 15 -0.89 28.84 55.50
N GLY A 16 -1.11 28.61 54.21
CA GLY A 16 -2.03 27.60 53.69
C GLY A 16 -3.50 28.04 53.63
N THR A 17 -3.80 29.31 53.91
CA THR A 17 -5.17 29.84 53.83
C THR A 17 -5.56 30.06 52.38
N VAL A 18 -6.73 29.56 51.96
CA VAL A 18 -7.23 29.76 50.59
C VAL A 18 -7.57 31.23 50.34
N LEU A 19 -7.03 31.78 49.25
CA LEU A 19 -7.29 33.14 48.81
C LEU A 19 -8.48 33.17 47.85
N ALA A 20 -9.61 33.73 48.31
CA ALA A 20 -10.80 33.91 47.49
C ALA A 20 -10.66 35.12 46.55
N GLY A 21 -11.25 35.04 45.35
CA GLY A 21 -11.28 36.14 44.38
C GLY A 21 -9.99 36.35 43.58
N VAL A 22 -8.95 35.54 43.82
CA VAL A 22 -7.73 35.56 43.00
C VAL A 22 -7.95 34.71 41.76
N ALA A 23 -7.86 35.31 40.58
CA ALA A 23 -8.01 34.61 39.31
C ALA A 23 -6.62 34.20 38.77
N PRO A 24 -6.39 32.90 38.52
CA PRO A 24 -5.16 32.47 37.87
C PRO A 24 -5.18 32.81 36.38
N THR A 25 -4.00 32.96 35.79
CA THR A 25 -3.82 33.03 34.34
C THR A 25 -3.34 31.67 33.84
N TRP A 26 -3.97 31.19 32.76
CA TRP A 26 -3.67 29.90 32.14
C TRP A 26 -3.02 30.12 30.78
N THR A 27 -1.97 29.35 30.49
CA THR A 27 -1.31 29.38 29.19
C THR A 27 -0.94 27.97 28.75
N SER A 28 -1.12 27.67 27.47
CA SER A 28 -0.64 26.43 26.88
C SER A 28 0.76 26.61 26.32
N GLY A 29 1.63 25.63 26.53
CA GLY A 29 2.94 25.54 25.88
C GLY A 29 2.84 25.26 24.39
N ASP A 30 1.75 24.61 23.94
CA ASP A 30 1.45 24.37 22.52
C ASP A 30 -0.07 24.30 22.30
N PRO A 31 -0.71 25.42 21.91
CA PRO A 31 -2.13 25.48 21.60
C PRO A 31 -2.59 24.61 20.43
N SER A 32 -1.68 24.16 19.56
CA SER A 32 -2.01 23.25 18.45
C SER A 32 -2.28 21.81 18.92
N ILE A 33 -1.77 21.43 20.11
CA ILE A 33 -2.02 20.14 20.77
C ILE A 33 -3.18 20.27 21.76
N ALA A 34 -3.11 21.25 22.67
CA ALA A 34 -4.16 21.51 23.65
C ALA A 34 -4.28 23.01 23.92
N GLU A 35 -5.47 23.56 23.75
CA GLU A 35 -5.76 24.96 23.99
C GLU A 35 -6.44 25.12 25.34
N VAL A 36 -6.04 26.11 26.15
CA VAL A 36 -6.67 26.38 27.45
C VAL A 36 -7.38 27.74 27.43
N SER A 37 -8.63 27.75 27.88
CA SER A 37 -9.41 28.98 28.06
C SER A 37 -9.05 29.71 29.35
N PRO A 38 -9.40 31.00 29.51
CA PRO A 38 -9.23 31.73 30.77
C PRO A 38 -9.95 31.08 31.97
N ALA A 39 -10.99 30.28 31.73
CA ALA A 39 -11.71 29.54 32.76
C ALA A 39 -11.02 28.22 33.16
N GLY A 40 -9.87 27.88 32.58
CA GLY A 40 -9.15 26.62 32.84
C GLY A 40 -9.70 25.41 32.08
N THR A 41 -10.67 25.59 31.18
CA THR A 41 -11.12 24.51 30.29
C THR A 41 -10.09 24.28 29.19
N VAL A 42 -9.55 23.06 29.12
CA VAL A 42 -8.58 22.60 28.13
C VAL A 42 -9.32 21.85 27.02
N ALA A 43 -9.26 22.36 25.79
CA ALA A 43 -9.78 21.70 24.60
C ALA A 43 -8.65 20.99 23.86
N ILE A 44 -8.80 19.68 23.65
CA ILE A 44 -7.81 18.87 22.92
C ILE A 44 -7.94 19.10 21.41
N ARG A 45 -6.80 19.35 20.75
CA ARG A 45 -6.71 19.70 19.33
C ARG A 45 -6.01 18.62 18.51
N ALA A 46 -4.85 18.14 18.94
CA ALA A 46 -4.06 17.14 18.22
C ALA A 46 -3.37 16.15 19.17
N ALA A 47 -2.95 15.01 18.63
CA ALA A 47 -2.07 14.08 19.35
C ALA A 47 -0.71 14.74 19.61
N GLY A 48 -0.09 14.41 20.75
CA GLY A 48 1.19 14.98 21.16
C GLY A 48 1.24 15.22 22.66
N ALA A 49 2.31 15.87 23.10
CA ALA A 49 2.50 16.24 24.49
C ALA A 49 2.71 17.75 24.60
N THR A 50 2.04 18.38 25.55
CA THR A 50 2.22 19.80 25.86
C THR A 50 2.10 20.03 27.36
N THR A 51 2.37 21.24 27.82
CA THR A 51 2.16 21.65 29.20
C THR A 51 1.11 22.76 29.27
N ILE A 52 0.30 22.74 30.32
CA ILE A 52 -0.54 23.86 30.69
C ILE A 52 0.07 24.49 31.93
N VAL A 53 0.46 25.76 31.81
CA VAL A 53 1.04 26.55 32.89
C VAL A 53 -0.07 27.38 33.53
N VAL A 54 -0.07 27.42 34.86
CA VAL A 54 -0.96 28.25 35.66
C VAL A 54 -0.13 29.22 36.50
N ARG A 55 -0.51 30.50 36.47
CA ARG A 55 0.21 31.60 37.11
C ARG A 55 -0.71 32.43 38.00
N VAL A 56 -0.19 32.84 39.16
CA VAL A 56 -0.84 33.77 40.08
C VAL A 56 0.23 34.74 40.59
N GLY A 57 0.17 36.01 40.15
CA GLY A 57 1.27 36.94 40.42
C GLY A 57 2.60 36.41 39.88
N ASP A 58 3.60 36.30 40.76
CA ASP A 58 4.95 35.84 40.41
C ASP A 58 5.17 34.33 40.61
N VAL A 59 4.15 33.58 41.05
CA VAL A 59 4.25 32.12 41.23
C VAL A 59 3.58 31.36 40.10
N GLU A 60 4.22 30.26 39.67
CA GLU A 60 3.73 29.40 38.59
C GLU A 60 3.88 27.91 38.91
N THR A 61 3.04 27.10 38.28
CA THR A 61 3.21 25.65 38.21
C THR A 61 2.66 25.13 36.87
N GLN A 62 2.93 23.86 36.55
CA GLN A 62 2.56 23.27 35.27
C GLN A 62 1.93 21.89 35.41
N SER A 63 1.01 21.59 34.50
CA SER A 63 0.43 20.27 34.28
C SER A 63 0.89 19.72 32.93
N HIS A 64 1.34 18.48 32.88
CA HIS A 64 1.72 17.82 31.63
C HIS A 64 0.51 17.11 31.01
N ILE A 65 0.21 17.43 29.76
CA ILE A 65 -0.92 16.88 29.01
C ILE A 65 -0.36 16.03 27.87
N VAL A 66 -0.73 14.76 27.84
CA VAL A 66 -0.39 13.82 26.74
C VAL A 66 -1.67 13.36 26.08
N VAL A 67 -1.75 13.57 24.77
CA VAL A 67 -2.89 13.21 23.92
C VAL A 67 -2.44 12.10 22.98
N VAL A 68 -3.10 10.94 23.07
CA VAL A 68 -2.85 9.80 22.19
C VAL A 68 -4.07 9.52 21.33
N GLN A 69 -3.85 9.32 20.03
CA GLN A 69 -4.89 8.75 19.16
C GLN A 69 -4.93 7.24 19.34
N ARG A 70 -6.15 6.69 19.43
CA ARG A 70 -6.37 5.24 19.48
C ARG A 70 -6.79 4.74 18.11
N PRO A 71 -6.09 3.75 17.53
CA PRO A 71 -6.52 3.09 16.31
C PRO A 71 -7.94 2.53 16.44
N ALA A 72 -8.78 2.79 15.44
CA ALA A 72 -10.14 2.27 15.34
C ALA A 72 -10.44 1.61 13.99
N ALA A 73 -9.77 2.04 12.93
CA ALA A 73 -9.89 1.44 11.60
C ALA A 73 -8.55 1.39 10.87
N LEU A 74 -8.40 0.39 10.00
CA LEU A 74 -7.29 0.27 9.05
C LEU A 74 -7.90 0.24 7.66
N GLN A 75 -7.45 1.13 6.78
CA GLN A 75 -7.95 1.27 5.42
C GLN A 75 -6.80 1.12 4.44
N VAL A 76 -6.98 0.30 3.40
CA VAL A 76 -6.06 0.22 2.26
C VAL A 76 -6.44 1.29 1.23
N ASP A 77 -5.44 1.89 0.57
CA ASP A 77 -5.68 3.02 -0.35
C ASP A 77 -6.33 2.56 -1.67
N ASP A 78 -5.95 1.38 -2.17
CA ASP A 78 -6.45 0.80 -3.41
C ASP A 78 -7.50 -0.29 -3.17
N THR A 79 -8.37 -0.52 -4.16
CA THR A 79 -9.31 -1.65 -4.17
C THR A 79 -8.76 -2.87 -4.91
N LEU A 80 -7.78 -2.67 -5.80
CA LEU A 80 -7.08 -3.71 -6.55
C LEU A 80 -5.71 -3.16 -6.93
N LEU A 81 -4.65 -3.86 -6.55
CA LEU A 81 -3.30 -3.57 -7.02
C LEU A 81 -2.96 -4.49 -8.20
N GLN A 82 -2.50 -3.92 -9.31
CA GLN A 82 -2.04 -4.68 -10.48
C GLN A 82 -0.53 -4.52 -10.64
N VAL A 83 0.21 -5.63 -10.70
CA VAL A 83 1.67 -5.63 -10.78
C VAL A 83 2.13 -6.57 -11.90
N PRO A 84 2.93 -6.13 -12.87
CA PRO A 84 3.53 -7.04 -13.83
C PRO A 84 4.48 -8.02 -13.14
N GLU A 85 4.57 -9.22 -13.67
CA GLU A 85 5.48 -10.24 -13.16
C GLU A 85 6.95 -9.80 -13.16
N GLY A 86 7.61 -9.91 -12.00
CA GLY A 86 8.97 -9.44 -11.77
C GLY A 86 9.09 -7.95 -11.39
N ASP A 87 7.99 -7.19 -11.48
CA ASP A 87 7.96 -5.76 -11.16
C ASP A 87 7.43 -5.54 -9.72
N ARG A 88 7.41 -4.26 -9.29
CA ARG A 88 7.01 -3.83 -7.95
C ARG A 88 5.80 -2.91 -8.00
N GLY A 89 4.92 -2.99 -7.01
CA GLY A 89 3.82 -2.06 -6.77
C GLY A 89 3.81 -1.57 -5.33
N ALA A 90 3.65 -0.26 -5.13
CA ALA A 90 3.66 0.34 -3.81
C ALA A 90 2.43 -0.08 -2.99
N LEU A 91 2.62 -0.30 -1.69
CA LEU A 91 1.55 -0.61 -0.75
C LEU A 91 1.18 0.63 0.07
N GLY A 92 -0.11 0.97 0.06
CA GLY A 92 -0.67 2.10 0.78
C GLY A 92 -1.77 1.68 1.75
N ALA A 93 -1.62 2.07 3.02
CA ALA A 93 -2.66 1.92 4.03
C ALA A 93 -2.58 3.02 5.09
N ARG A 94 -3.73 3.32 5.71
CA ARG A 94 -3.90 4.35 6.74
C ARG A 94 -4.61 3.79 7.94
N VAL A 95 -4.09 4.09 9.12
CA VAL A 95 -4.77 3.84 10.40
C VAL A 95 -5.55 5.09 10.76
N LEU A 96 -6.82 4.91 11.11
CA LEU A 96 -7.73 5.99 11.46
C LEU A 96 -8.18 5.85 12.92
N ASP A 97 -8.40 6.99 13.59
CA ASP A 97 -9.08 7.04 14.88
C ASP A 97 -10.60 6.83 14.75
N ALA A 98 -11.32 6.74 15.86
CA ALA A 98 -12.77 6.51 15.87
C ALA A 98 -13.58 7.65 15.21
N ARG A 99 -12.94 8.78 14.91
CA ARG A 99 -13.53 9.94 14.25
C ARG A 99 -13.14 10.01 12.76
N GLY A 100 -12.41 9.02 12.26
CA GLY A 100 -11.95 8.94 10.88
C GLY A 100 -10.70 9.78 10.58
N ASN A 101 -10.02 10.33 11.59
CA ASN A 101 -8.78 11.09 11.36
C ASN A 101 -7.60 10.13 11.22
N PRO A 102 -6.66 10.37 10.29
CA PRO A 102 -5.47 9.55 10.18
C PRO A 102 -4.56 9.68 11.41
N ILE A 103 -3.99 8.56 11.82
CA ILE A 103 -2.96 8.47 12.86
C ILE A 103 -1.61 8.41 12.14
N VAL A 104 -0.88 9.52 12.17
CA VAL A 104 0.43 9.63 11.51
C VAL A 104 1.46 8.80 12.27
N GLY A 105 2.31 8.08 11.52
CA GLY A 105 3.37 7.24 12.10
C GLY A 105 2.86 5.93 12.71
N ALA A 106 1.61 5.52 12.43
CA ALA A 106 1.13 4.22 12.82
C ALA A 106 1.86 3.11 12.03
N ASP A 107 2.36 2.10 12.74
CA ASP A 107 3.02 0.95 12.13
C ASP A 107 2.01 0.05 11.42
N VAL A 108 2.18 -0.13 10.11
CA VAL A 108 1.41 -1.08 9.31
C VAL A 108 2.35 -2.14 8.75
N THR A 109 2.05 -3.39 9.02
CA THR A 109 2.77 -4.53 8.46
C THR A 109 1.94 -5.20 7.37
N TRP A 110 2.63 -5.66 6.33
CA TRP A 110 2.02 -6.31 5.18
C TRP A 110 2.50 -7.75 5.06
N SER A 111 1.61 -8.64 4.62
CA SER A 111 1.95 -10.02 4.29
C SER A 111 1.26 -10.48 3.02
N ALA A 112 1.93 -11.40 2.31
CA ALA A 112 1.40 -12.10 1.15
C ALA A 112 1.19 -13.59 1.51
N PRO A 113 -0.06 -14.05 1.67
CA PRO A 113 -0.34 -15.45 2.00
C PRO A 113 0.07 -16.45 0.93
N ASP A 114 0.13 -16.01 -0.34
CA ASP A 114 0.58 -16.83 -1.47
C ASP A 114 1.88 -16.28 -2.08
N PRO A 115 3.06 -16.72 -1.57
CA PRO A 115 4.36 -16.27 -2.06
C PRO A 115 4.71 -16.79 -3.47
N ALA A 116 3.93 -17.72 -4.03
CA ALA A 116 4.11 -18.18 -5.40
C ALA A 116 3.53 -17.17 -6.41
N VAL A 117 2.52 -16.40 -6.01
CA VAL A 117 1.94 -15.32 -6.83
C VAL A 117 2.65 -14.00 -6.57
N ALA A 118 2.84 -13.60 -5.30
CA ALA A 118 3.48 -12.34 -4.96
C ALA A 118 4.13 -12.35 -3.57
N LYS A 119 5.11 -11.49 -3.36
CA LYS A 119 5.79 -11.30 -2.08
C LYS A 119 5.66 -9.86 -1.61
N VAL A 120 5.88 -9.61 -0.32
CA VAL A 120 6.02 -8.27 0.24
C VAL A 120 7.49 -8.03 0.54
N GLU A 121 8.05 -6.93 0.05
CA GLU A 121 9.41 -6.49 0.31
C GLU A 121 9.41 -5.01 0.70
N GLY A 122 9.61 -4.72 1.99
CA GLY A 122 9.55 -3.35 2.49
C GLY A 122 8.15 -2.76 2.34
N ALA A 123 8.04 -1.66 1.60
CA ALA A 123 6.78 -0.98 1.30
C ALA A 123 6.13 -1.43 -0.01
N ASP A 124 6.70 -2.44 -0.70
CA ASP A 124 6.24 -2.87 -2.01
C ASP A 124 5.72 -4.31 -2.01
N ALA A 125 4.75 -4.58 -2.86
CA ALA A 125 4.47 -5.92 -3.35
C ALA A 125 5.30 -6.21 -4.61
N VAL A 126 5.88 -7.40 -4.67
CA VAL A 126 6.67 -7.89 -5.80
C VAL A 126 5.91 -9.01 -6.49
N GLY A 127 5.62 -8.86 -7.78
CA GLY A 127 4.96 -9.89 -8.58
C GLY A 127 5.89 -11.07 -8.86
N VAL A 128 5.49 -12.30 -8.52
CA VAL A 128 6.31 -13.51 -8.70
C VAL A 128 5.85 -14.34 -9.89
N SER A 129 4.56 -14.65 -9.97
CA SER A 129 3.98 -15.34 -11.13
C SER A 129 2.56 -14.89 -11.38
N ALA A 130 2.14 -14.93 -12.64
CA ALA A 130 0.80 -14.50 -13.03
C ALA A 130 -0.29 -15.24 -12.26
N GLY A 131 -1.24 -14.47 -11.72
CA GLY A 131 -2.29 -14.99 -10.86
C GLY A 131 -2.96 -13.90 -10.01
N ARG A 132 -3.86 -14.33 -9.14
CA ARG A 132 -4.55 -13.44 -8.19
C ARG A 132 -4.31 -13.92 -6.78
N THR A 133 -4.07 -12.98 -5.87
CA THR A 133 -3.97 -13.24 -4.43
C THR A 133 -4.55 -12.05 -3.66
N SER A 134 -4.60 -12.15 -2.33
CA SER A 134 -5.00 -11.06 -1.45
C SER A 134 -3.90 -10.79 -0.45
N LEU A 135 -3.35 -9.58 -0.48
CA LEU A 135 -2.42 -9.10 0.53
C LEU A 135 -3.19 -8.73 1.81
N VAL A 136 -2.51 -8.84 2.94
CA VAL A 136 -3.07 -8.55 4.26
C VAL A 136 -2.25 -7.45 4.92
N ALA A 137 -2.90 -6.35 5.26
CA ALA A 137 -2.35 -5.28 6.10
C ALA A 137 -2.79 -5.49 7.55
N MET A 138 -1.88 -5.25 8.51
CA MET A 138 -2.16 -5.33 9.94
C MET A 138 -1.62 -4.09 10.67
N ALA A 139 -2.39 -3.58 11.62
CA ALA A 139 -2.01 -2.49 12.51
C ALA A 139 -2.53 -2.79 13.92
N GLY A 140 -1.69 -3.40 14.76
CA GLY A 140 -2.12 -3.96 16.04
C GLY A 140 -3.22 -5.03 15.84
N PRO A 141 -4.41 -4.88 16.45
CA PRO A 141 -5.53 -5.82 16.26
C PRO A 141 -6.31 -5.59 14.96
N LEU A 142 -6.04 -4.51 14.23
CA LEU A 142 -6.78 -4.15 13.02
C LEU A 142 -6.20 -4.89 11.81
N GLN A 143 -7.08 -5.30 10.91
CA GLN A 143 -6.72 -6.00 9.68
C GLN A 143 -7.50 -5.44 8.50
N ALA A 144 -6.84 -5.36 7.34
CA ALA A 144 -7.47 -5.05 6.06
C ALA A 144 -6.86 -5.92 4.95
N SER A 145 -7.57 -6.03 3.82
CA SER A 145 -7.15 -6.85 2.68
C SER A 145 -7.09 -6.02 1.41
N LEU A 146 -6.05 -6.25 0.61
CA LEU A 146 -5.86 -5.64 -0.71
C LEU A 146 -5.76 -6.76 -1.76
N PRO A 147 -6.77 -6.90 -2.64
CA PRO A 147 -6.67 -7.77 -3.80
C PRO A 147 -5.46 -7.38 -4.67
N LEU A 148 -4.71 -8.38 -5.12
CA LEU A 148 -3.57 -8.22 -6.01
C LEU A 148 -3.74 -9.12 -7.23
N GLU A 149 -3.52 -8.56 -8.41
CA GLU A 149 -3.43 -9.29 -9.66
C GLU A 149 -2.04 -9.12 -10.27
N VAL A 150 -1.35 -10.24 -10.47
CA VAL A 150 -0.07 -10.27 -11.16
C VAL A 150 -0.32 -10.59 -12.63
N THR A 151 0.06 -9.68 -13.52
CA THR A 151 -0.09 -9.87 -14.97
C THR A 151 1.14 -10.54 -15.56
N PRO A 152 0.98 -11.51 -16.48
CA PRO A 152 2.12 -12.22 -17.07
C PRO A 152 2.95 -11.29 -17.93
N VAL A 153 4.27 -11.40 -17.84
CA VAL A 153 5.21 -10.73 -18.74
C VAL A 153 5.95 -11.78 -19.53
N ALA A 154 5.95 -11.67 -20.86
CA ALA A 154 6.66 -12.60 -21.74
C ALA A 154 8.16 -12.65 -21.39
N GLY A 155 8.66 -13.86 -21.14
CA GLY A 155 10.06 -14.13 -20.81
C GLY A 155 10.82 -14.76 -21.97
N SER A 156 10.20 -15.69 -22.69
CA SER A 156 10.81 -16.34 -23.86
C SER A 156 9.78 -16.91 -24.84
N ILE A 157 10.26 -17.18 -26.04
CA ILE A 157 9.56 -17.94 -27.08
C ILE A 157 10.50 -19.05 -27.59
N THR A 158 10.00 -20.28 -27.69
CA THR A 158 10.79 -21.46 -28.08
C THR A 158 10.09 -22.21 -29.19
N VAL A 159 10.81 -22.56 -30.26
CA VAL A 159 10.29 -23.41 -31.34
C VAL A 159 10.11 -24.84 -30.84
N LEU A 160 8.92 -25.41 -31.05
CA LEU A 160 8.57 -26.77 -30.66
C LEU A 160 8.56 -27.76 -31.83
N GLY A 161 8.44 -27.27 -33.07
CA GLY A 161 8.45 -28.11 -34.26
C GLY A 161 8.33 -27.32 -35.56
N GLY A 162 8.52 -28.02 -36.67
CA GLY A 162 8.54 -27.42 -38.02
C GLY A 162 9.87 -26.74 -38.38
N ASP A 163 10.90 -26.86 -37.54
CA ASP A 163 12.25 -26.42 -37.85
C ASP A 163 13.01 -27.42 -38.74
N GLY A 164 14.05 -26.94 -39.43
CA GLY A 164 14.96 -27.79 -40.21
C GLY A 164 14.37 -28.44 -41.47
N GLN A 165 13.15 -28.06 -41.87
CA GLN A 165 12.47 -28.61 -43.02
C GLN A 165 13.17 -28.26 -44.34
N ARG A 166 13.01 -29.15 -45.32
CA ARG A 166 13.54 -28.99 -46.67
C ARG A 166 12.44 -29.27 -47.70
N GLY A 167 12.37 -28.43 -48.71
CA GLY A 167 11.46 -28.57 -49.83
C GLY A 167 12.01 -27.86 -51.07
N PRO A 168 11.51 -28.19 -52.27
CA PRO A 168 11.86 -27.45 -53.47
C PRO A 168 11.37 -26.00 -53.37
N ALA A 169 12.06 -25.08 -54.06
CA ALA A 169 11.69 -23.67 -54.08
C ALA A 169 10.25 -23.49 -54.59
N GLY A 170 9.45 -22.70 -53.86
CA GLY A 170 8.04 -22.44 -54.18
C GLY A 170 7.05 -23.51 -53.69
N ALA A 171 7.52 -24.61 -53.07
CA ALA A 171 6.64 -25.57 -52.43
C ALA A 171 6.37 -25.20 -50.97
N GLU A 172 5.14 -25.51 -50.53
CA GLU A 172 4.76 -25.44 -49.13
C GLU A 172 5.47 -26.53 -48.32
N LEU A 173 5.94 -26.17 -47.13
CA LEU A 173 6.59 -27.11 -46.22
C LEU A 173 5.51 -27.92 -45.49
N SER A 174 5.73 -29.22 -45.33
CA SER A 174 4.68 -30.15 -44.90
C SER A 174 4.44 -30.19 -43.39
N VAL A 175 5.27 -29.52 -42.59
CA VAL A 175 5.11 -29.43 -41.14
C VAL A 175 4.93 -27.96 -40.75
N PRO A 176 3.88 -27.60 -39.99
CA PRO A 176 3.72 -26.24 -39.51
C PRO A 176 4.83 -25.89 -38.51
N VAL A 177 5.30 -24.65 -38.54
CA VAL A 177 6.18 -24.11 -37.49
C VAL A 177 5.33 -23.87 -36.26
N THR A 178 5.72 -24.45 -35.13
CA THR A 178 5.05 -24.25 -33.84
C THR A 178 6.04 -23.67 -32.84
N ALA A 179 5.60 -22.72 -32.03
CA ALA A 179 6.40 -22.13 -30.97
C ALA A 179 5.56 -21.92 -29.71
N GLN A 180 6.21 -21.97 -28.55
CA GLN A 180 5.59 -21.73 -27.25
C GLN A 180 6.12 -20.46 -26.62
N ILE A 181 5.20 -19.59 -26.17
CA ILE A 181 5.48 -18.36 -25.43
C ILE A 181 5.23 -18.64 -23.95
N VAL A 182 6.25 -18.35 -23.14
CA VAL A 182 6.17 -18.46 -21.68
C VAL A 182 6.53 -17.15 -21.00
N SER A 183 6.00 -16.97 -19.80
CA SER A 183 6.29 -15.85 -18.90
C SER A 183 7.68 -15.93 -18.27
N ARG A 184 8.07 -14.87 -17.56
CA ARG A 184 9.34 -14.81 -16.81
C ARG A 184 9.49 -15.96 -15.80
N SER A 185 8.40 -16.49 -15.25
CA SER A 185 8.32 -17.66 -14.36
C SER A 185 8.20 -18.99 -15.10
N GLY A 186 8.20 -18.97 -16.43
CA GLY A 186 8.11 -20.17 -17.27
C GLY A 186 6.69 -20.70 -17.47
N ARG A 187 5.65 -19.98 -17.02
CA ARG A 187 4.25 -20.39 -17.27
C ARG A 187 3.81 -19.97 -18.67
N PRO A 188 3.06 -20.81 -19.42
CA PRO A 188 2.53 -20.41 -20.71
C PRO A 188 1.65 -19.16 -20.65
N ILE A 189 1.74 -18.31 -21.67
CA ILE A 189 0.90 -17.10 -21.77
C ILE A 189 -0.07 -17.24 -22.95
N ALA A 190 -1.36 -17.16 -22.69
CA ALA A 190 -2.41 -17.12 -23.71
C ALA A 190 -2.68 -15.70 -24.20
N GLY A 191 -3.19 -15.56 -25.42
CA GLY A 191 -3.65 -14.27 -25.97
C GLY A 191 -2.52 -13.38 -26.50
N VAL A 192 -1.29 -13.86 -26.57
CA VAL A 192 -0.15 -13.10 -27.11
C VAL A 192 -0.13 -13.27 -28.63
N VAL A 193 -0.17 -12.16 -29.37
CA VAL A 193 -0.02 -12.17 -30.83
C VAL A 193 1.46 -12.33 -31.18
N ALA A 194 1.80 -13.38 -31.92
CA ALA A 194 3.13 -13.62 -32.45
C ALA A 194 3.13 -13.45 -33.97
N GLY A 195 4.18 -12.82 -34.50
CA GLY A 195 4.41 -12.70 -35.93
C GLY A 195 5.42 -13.74 -36.43
N PHE A 196 5.10 -14.42 -37.52
CA PHE A 196 6.00 -15.28 -38.26
C PHE A 196 6.60 -14.49 -39.43
N GLN A 197 7.87 -14.15 -39.33
CA GLN A 197 8.57 -13.35 -40.35
C GLN A 197 9.66 -14.17 -41.02
N SER A 198 9.73 -14.07 -42.34
CA SER A 198 10.86 -14.60 -43.13
C SER A 198 11.93 -13.53 -43.27
N THR A 199 13.20 -13.92 -43.09
CA THR A 199 14.36 -13.07 -43.41
C THR A 199 14.66 -13.02 -44.90
N SER A 200 14.03 -13.88 -45.71
CA SER A 200 14.14 -13.88 -47.17
C SER A 200 12.85 -13.37 -47.82
N HIS A 201 12.99 -12.60 -48.90
CA HIS A 201 11.84 -12.10 -49.67
C HIS A 201 11.09 -13.20 -50.44
N ALA A 202 11.64 -14.41 -50.53
CA ALA A 202 11.11 -15.53 -51.31
C ALA A 202 10.29 -16.53 -50.48
N ALA A 203 10.16 -16.32 -49.17
CA ALA A 203 9.38 -17.17 -48.28
C ALA A 203 8.38 -16.34 -47.47
N SER A 204 7.20 -16.90 -47.25
CA SER A 204 6.13 -16.33 -46.44
C SER A 204 5.59 -17.38 -45.50
N ALA A 205 5.24 -16.99 -44.28
CA ALA A 205 4.49 -17.82 -43.35
C ALA A 205 3.00 -17.50 -43.47
N GLN A 206 2.17 -18.55 -43.42
CA GLN A 206 0.71 -18.41 -43.36
C GLN A 206 0.19 -19.17 -42.14
N PRO A 207 -0.69 -18.58 -41.30
CA PRO A 207 -0.88 -17.14 -41.21
C PRO A 207 0.44 -16.44 -40.81
N ALA A 208 0.61 -15.19 -41.24
CA ALA A 208 1.76 -14.36 -40.83
C ALA A 208 1.71 -13.99 -39.34
N PHE A 209 0.54 -14.14 -38.70
CA PHE A 209 0.34 -13.92 -37.28
C PHE A 209 -0.55 -15.01 -36.70
N ASP A 210 -0.27 -15.41 -35.47
CA ASP A 210 -1.15 -16.27 -34.69
C ASP A 210 -1.24 -15.76 -33.25
N THR A 211 -2.31 -16.10 -32.54
CA THR A 211 -2.51 -15.73 -31.13
C THR A 211 -2.35 -16.95 -30.25
N SER A 212 -1.52 -16.84 -29.21
CA SER A 212 -1.16 -17.98 -28.38
C SER A 212 -2.38 -18.58 -27.66
N ASP A 213 -2.49 -19.90 -27.67
CA ASP A 213 -3.55 -20.64 -26.99
C ASP A 213 -3.33 -20.73 -25.46
N ALA A 214 -4.17 -21.49 -24.75
CA ALA A 214 -4.03 -21.71 -23.30
C ALA A 214 -2.70 -22.38 -22.89
N ARG A 215 -1.99 -23.02 -23.83
CA ARG A 215 -0.66 -23.62 -23.65
C ARG A 215 0.44 -22.70 -24.16
N GLY A 216 0.12 -21.45 -24.50
CA GLY A 216 1.07 -20.48 -25.03
C GLY A 216 1.54 -20.80 -26.45
N ILE A 217 0.86 -21.70 -27.17
CA ILE A 217 1.30 -22.16 -28.48
C ILE A 217 0.77 -21.25 -29.57
N VAL A 218 1.67 -20.85 -30.46
CA VAL A 218 1.39 -20.22 -31.76
C VAL A 218 1.88 -21.14 -32.88
N LYS A 219 1.21 -21.12 -34.03
CA LYS A 219 1.54 -21.98 -35.16
C LYS A 219 1.26 -21.34 -36.52
N THR A 220 2.03 -21.75 -37.52
CA THR A 220 1.63 -21.62 -38.92
C THR A 220 0.62 -22.71 -39.29
N VAL A 221 -0.03 -22.58 -40.45
CA VAL A 221 -0.73 -23.70 -41.10
C VAL A 221 0.22 -24.57 -41.89
#